data_AF-A0A968KJ47-F1
#
_entry.id   AF-A0A968KJ47-F1
#
_cell.length_a   1.000
_cell.length_b   1.000
_cell.length_c   1.000
_cell.angle_alpha   90.00
_cell.angle_beta   90.00
_cell.angle_gamma   90.00
#
_symmetry.space_group_name_H-M   'P 1'
#
loop_
_entity.id
_entity.type
_entity.pdbx_description
1 polymer ?
#
loop_
_entity_poly.entity_id
_entity_poly.type
_entity_poly.pdbx_seq_one_letter_code
_entity_poly.pdbx_strand_id
1 'polypeptide(L)' 'TEDPAQDVQFRLGHPIPIAFNAWDGGQKETGSRKSVSSWYELILE' A
#
# COMPACT_ATOMS: atom_id res chain seq x y z
N THR A 1 -9.09 0.38 10.68
CA THR A 1 -10.46 0.94 10.55
C THR A 1 -11.17 0.75 11.87
N GLU A 2 -12.32 1.39 12.13
CA GLU A 2 -13.05 1.17 13.40
C GLU A 2 -13.47 -0.31 13.60
N ASP A 3 -13.52 -1.08 12.51
CA ASP A 3 -13.58 -2.55 12.52
C ASP A 3 -12.20 -3.16 12.22
N PRO A 4 -11.54 -3.82 13.19
CA PRO A 4 -10.28 -4.55 12.99
C PRO A 4 -10.40 -5.69 11.97
N ALA A 5 -11.60 -6.24 11.73
CA ALA A 5 -11.81 -7.28 10.73
C ALA A 5 -11.66 -6.75 9.28
N GLN A 6 -11.73 -5.43 9.09
CA GLN A 6 -11.50 -4.77 7.81
C GLN A 6 -10.04 -4.34 7.60
N ASP A 7 -9.17 -4.51 8.61
CA ASP A 7 -7.75 -4.19 8.49
C ASP A 7 -6.97 -5.33 7.83
N VAL A 8 -6.03 -4.97 6.95
CA VAL A 8 -5.10 -5.92 6.34
C VAL A 8 -4.22 -6.52 7.44
N GLN A 9 -4.24 -7.84 7.58
CA GLN A 9 -3.48 -8.57 8.59
C GLN A 9 -2.16 -9.07 8.02
N PHE A 10 -1.05 -8.69 8.64
CA PHE A 10 0.27 -9.18 8.28
C PHE A 10 0.54 -10.51 8.98
N ARG A 11 0.59 -11.59 8.20
CA ARG A 11 0.87 -12.94 8.70
C ARG A 11 2.09 -13.50 7.97
N LEU A 12 2.98 -14.15 8.72
CA LEU A 12 4.15 -14.83 8.16
C LEU A 12 3.70 -15.89 7.15
N GLY A 13 4.48 -16.01 6.07
CA GLY A 13 4.26 -16.97 4.99
C GLY A 13 2.99 -16.76 4.14
N HIS A 14 2.19 -15.72 4.39
CA HIS A 14 1.01 -15.42 3.58
C HIS A 14 1.31 -14.32 2.54
N PRO A 15 0.92 -14.49 1.26
CA PRO A 15 1.04 -13.44 0.26
C PRO A 15 0.11 -12.27 0.58
N ILE A 16 0.68 -11.08 0.68
CA ILE A 16 -0.05 -9.84 0.95
C ILE A 16 0.06 -8.96 -0.31
N PRO A 17 -1.06 -8.67 -1.01
CA PRO A 17 -1.01 -7.79 -2.17
C PRO A 17 -0.69 -6.35 -1.74
N ILE A 18 0.33 -5.75 -2.35
CA ILE A 18 0.80 -4.40 -2.02
C ILE A 18 1.12 -3.60 -3.28
N ALA A 19 0.85 -2.29 -3.22
CA ALA A 19 1.33 -1.30 -4.19
C ALA A 19 1.74 -0.02 -3.44
N PHE A 20 2.66 0.73 -4.00
CA PHE A 20 3.20 1.95 -3.41
C PHE A 20 2.68 3.17 -4.16
N ASN A 21 2.32 4.20 -3.40
CA ASN A 21 1.97 5.52 -3.91
C ASN A 21 3.06 6.52 -3.51
N ALA A 22 3.49 7.37 -4.43
CA ALA A 22 4.46 8.43 -4.17
C ALA A 22 3.94 9.77 -4.67
N TRP A 23 4.04 10.80 -3.83
CA TRP A 23 3.68 12.18 -4.14
C TRP A 23 4.91 13.07 -4.06
N ASP A 24 5.21 13.81 -5.12
CA ASP A 24 6.21 14.87 -5.11
C ASP A 24 5.60 16.21 -4.61
N GLY A 25 5.92 16.56 -3.37
CA GLY A 25 5.48 17.81 -2.75
C GLY A 25 6.01 19.08 -3.43
N GLY A 26 7.19 19.04 -4.05
CA GLY A 26 7.73 20.15 -4.84
C GLY A 26 6.88 20.44 -6.08
N GLN A 27 6.32 19.38 -6.67
CA GLN A 27 5.39 19.43 -7.79
C GLN A 27 3.92 19.60 -7.34
N LYS A 28 3.70 19.89 -6.05
CA LYS A 28 2.38 20.06 -5.39
C LYS A 28 1.46 18.84 -5.53
N GLU A 29 2.02 17.66 -5.77
CA GLU A 29 1.25 16.44 -5.94
C GLU A 29 0.42 16.15 -4.69
N THR A 30 -0.86 15.80 -4.89
CA THR A 30 -1.81 15.52 -3.82
C THR A 30 -3.00 14.74 -4.37
N GLY A 31 -3.72 14.04 -3.49
CA GLY A 31 -4.89 13.24 -3.86
C GLY A 31 -4.54 12.14 -4.87
N SER A 32 -5.13 12.20 -6.06
CA SER A 32 -4.87 11.27 -7.16
C SER A 32 -3.70 11.66 -8.06
N ARG A 33 -3.15 12.88 -7.94
CA ARG A 33 -1.95 13.28 -8.67
C ARG A 33 -0.74 12.71 -7.92
N LYS A 34 -0.28 11.54 -8.36
CA LYS A 34 0.79 10.74 -7.74
C LYS A 34 1.31 9.70 -8.72
N SER A 35 2.50 9.17 -8.44
CA SER A 35 2.98 7.94 -9.07
C SER A 35 2.50 6.71 -8.29
N VAL A 36 2.16 5.63 -9.00
CA VAL A 36 1.72 4.35 -8.41
C VAL A 36 2.57 3.23 -8.99
N SER A 37 3.03 2.31 -8.15
CA SER A 37 3.74 1.11 -8.62
C SER A 37 2.78 0.09 -9.23
N SER A 38 3.33 -0.96 -9.87
CA SER A 38 2.58 -2.21 -10.08
C SER A 38 2.19 -2.84 -8.73
N TRP A 39 1.26 -3.79 -8.78
CA TRP A 39 0.94 -4.66 -7.65
C TRP A 39 1.99 -5.75 -7.50
N TYR A 40 2.34 -6.08 -6.27
CA TYR A 40 3.26 -7.14 -5.89
C TYR A 40 2.66 -8.01 -4.77
N GLU A 41 3.18 -9.23 -4.62
CA GLU A 41 2.93 -10.05 -3.44
C GLU A 41 4.09 -9.89 -2.45
N LEU A 42 3.80 -9.42 -1.25
CA LEU A 42 4.73 -9.37 -0.13
C LEU A 42 4.62 -10.66 0.69
N ILE A 43 5.74 -11.34 0.88
CA ILE A 43 5.87 -12.48 1.79
C ILE A 43 6.72 -12.03 2.98
N LEU A 44 6.24 -12.30 4.19
CA LEU A 44 6.97 -12.06 5.42
C LEU A 44 7.55 -13.38 5.92
N GLU A 45 8.85 -13.37 6.24
CA GLU A 45 9.60 -14.51 6.83
C GLU A 45 9.71 -14.39 8.36
#